data_AF-A0A383AIY2-F1
#
_entry.id   AF-A0A383AIY2-F1
#
_cell.length_a   1.000
_cell.length_b   1.000
_cell.length_c   1.000
_cell.angle_alpha   90.00
_cell.angle_beta   90.00
_cell.angle_gamma   90.00
#
_symmetry.space_group_name_H-M   'P 1'
#
loop_
_entity.id
_entity.type
_entity.pdbx_description
1 polymer ?
#
loop_
_entity_poly.entity_id
_entity_poly.type
_entity_poly.pdbx_seq_one_letter_code
_entity_poly.pdbx_strand_id
1 'polypeptide(L)'
;GPFQVNPLWLNFDEMNAGEYQEMTLTVQNFDTLDYEYEITSLALAEIELAIDLLVDPMEGSFSTFFDPGGALEGEWWLGDSAFAESIYLVYPEPWDGGQFAFLNDDMNGDGADPTDSWLISNEVIPYGIGPVFLLADIFFPNPDGICATGNLYSDDGLIHVSTDDGTTWAVVDSVFSTGWNWQRYMYNLSPYIGDAASFKVAFQYHDCNGNWGYGIGVDDIMIKEGDQFTWLTVSPRKGTTPSAGSYNDSI
;
A
#
# COMPACT_ATOMS: atom_id res chain seq x y z
N GLY A 1 0.72 -28.09 9.24
CA GLY A 1 -0.09 -27.31 10.19
C GLY A 1 -1.40 -26.94 9.51
N PRO A 2 -2.20 -26.03 10.08
CA PRO A 2 -3.39 -25.49 9.41
C PRO A 2 -3.03 -24.66 8.16
N PHE A 3 -1.78 -24.20 8.04
CA PHE A 3 -1.31 -23.47 6.86
C PHE A 3 -0.92 -24.39 5.70
N GLN A 4 -1.34 -24.01 4.50
CA GLN A 4 -0.82 -24.52 3.23
C GLN A 4 -0.05 -23.40 2.53
N VAL A 5 1.12 -23.72 1.97
CA VAL A 5 1.98 -22.78 1.27
C VAL A 5 2.26 -23.31 -0.12
N ASN A 6 2.05 -22.50 -1.16
CA ASN A 6 2.30 -22.89 -2.54
C ASN A 6 2.77 -21.70 -3.40
N PRO A 7 3.86 -21.84 -4.18
CA PRO A 7 4.72 -23.01 -4.29
C PRO A 7 5.63 -23.18 -3.06
N LEU A 8 6.06 -24.41 -2.78
CA LEU A 8 7.01 -24.68 -1.69
C LEU A 8 8.44 -24.23 -2.00
N TRP A 9 8.72 -23.92 -3.27
CA TRP A 9 10.02 -23.50 -3.76
C TRP A 9 9.84 -22.35 -4.73
N LEU A 10 10.59 -21.28 -4.51
CA LEU A 10 10.72 -20.14 -5.40
C LEU A 10 12.08 -20.26 -6.08
N ASN A 11 12.09 -20.46 -7.39
CA ASN A 11 13.32 -20.48 -8.19
C ASN A 11 13.28 -19.34 -9.20
N PHE A 12 14.32 -18.53 -9.19
CA PHE A 12 14.53 -17.43 -10.14
C PHE A 12 15.61 -17.83 -11.13
N ASP A 13 15.45 -17.45 -12.39
CA ASP A 13 16.50 -17.62 -13.41
C ASP A 13 17.60 -16.57 -13.20
N GLU A 14 18.77 -16.79 -13.81
CA GLU A 14 19.84 -15.78 -13.82
C GLU A 14 19.33 -14.48 -14.49
N MET A 15 19.52 -13.35 -13.80
CA MET A 15 19.08 -12.03 -14.25
C MET A 15 20.25 -11.18 -14.73
N ASN A 16 20.03 -10.36 -15.75
CA ASN A 16 20.96 -9.29 -16.10
C ASN A 16 20.83 -8.12 -15.12
N ALA A 17 21.83 -7.24 -15.10
CA ALA A 17 21.77 -6.02 -14.31
C ALA A 17 20.55 -5.16 -14.73
N GLY A 18 19.72 -4.78 -13.76
CA GLY A 18 18.50 -4.01 -13.98
C GLY A 18 17.26 -4.85 -14.33
N GLU A 19 17.39 -6.17 -14.48
CA GLU A 19 16.22 -7.06 -14.60
C GLU A 19 15.65 -7.40 -13.21
N TYR A 20 14.34 -7.59 -13.16
CA TYR A 20 13.60 -8.05 -11.99
C TYR A 20 12.71 -9.22 -12.39
N GLN A 21 12.53 -10.15 -11.47
CA GLN A 21 11.62 -11.28 -11.62
C GLN A 21 10.68 -11.31 -10.42
N GLU A 22 9.43 -11.67 -10.69
CA GLU A 22 8.39 -11.79 -9.70
C GLU A 22 7.86 -13.22 -9.65
N MET A 23 7.54 -13.68 -8.44
CA MET A 23 6.77 -14.90 -8.24
C MET A 23 5.78 -14.69 -7.11
N THR A 24 4.58 -15.21 -7.29
CA THR A 24 3.55 -15.24 -6.26
C THR A 24 3.70 -16.48 -5.39
N LEU A 25 3.71 -16.27 -4.09
CA LEU A 25 3.53 -17.29 -3.07
C LEU A 25 2.14 -17.12 -2.48
N THR A 26 1.40 -18.20 -2.32
CA THR A 26 0.12 -18.20 -1.61
C THR A 26 0.27 -18.91 -0.28
N VAL A 27 -0.16 -18.27 0.81
CA VAL A 27 -0.30 -18.90 2.13
C VAL A 27 -1.77 -18.89 2.53
N GLN A 28 -2.35 -20.08 2.65
CA GLN A 28 -3.76 -20.27 3.02
C GLN A 28 -3.87 -20.75 4.45
N ASN A 29 -4.76 -20.14 5.22
CA ASN A 29 -5.04 -20.52 6.60
C ASN A 29 -6.31 -21.38 6.69
N PHE A 30 -6.15 -22.68 6.95
CA PHE A 30 -7.27 -23.61 7.16
C PHE A 30 -7.70 -23.73 8.63
N ASP A 31 -7.29 -22.81 9.51
CA ASP A 31 -7.76 -22.74 10.89
C ASP A 31 -9.05 -21.92 11.02
N THR A 32 -9.63 -21.95 12.22
CA THR A 32 -10.79 -21.16 12.65
C THR A 32 -10.43 -19.82 13.27
N LEU A 33 -9.14 -19.50 13.36
CA LEU A 33 -8.62 -18.28 13.96
C LEU A 33 -7.78 -17.52 12.95
N ASP A 34 -7.79 -16.20 13.07
CA ASP A 34 -6.88 -15.31 12.35
C ASP A 34 -5.49 -15.39 12.99
N TYR A 35 -4.45 -15.27 12.17
CA TYR A 35 -3.06 -15.27 12.65
C TYR A 35 -2.28 -14.13 12.01
N GLU A 36 -1.51 -13.42 12.83
CA GLU A 36 -0.50 -12.49 12.33
C GLU A 36 0.67 -13.25 11.71
N TYR A 37 1.25 -12.68 10.65
CA TYR A 37 2.46 -13.19 10.02
C TYR A 37 3.45 -12.06 9.76
N GLU A 38 4.71 -12.45 9.66
CA GLU A 38 5.81 -11.61 9.22
C GLU A 38 6.81 -12.47 8.44
N ILE A 39 7.18 -12.04 7.24
CA ILE A 39 8.19 -12.69 6.40
C ILE A 39 9.52 -11.99 6.65
N THR A 40 10.47 -12.72 7.23
CA THR A 40 11.79 -12.20 7.58
C THR A 40 12.89 -12.88 6.79
N SER A 41 13.90 -12.12 6.38
CA SER A 41 15.18 -12.65 5.89
C SER A 41 16.27 -11.62 6.13
N LEU A 42 17.55 -12.00 5.97
CA LEU A 42 18.65 -11.05 6.06
C LEU A 42 18.55 -9.96 4.98
N ALA A 43 18.18 -10.34 3.75
CA ALA A 43 18.01 -9.41 2.64
C ALA A 43 16.84 -8.42 2.86
N LEU A 44 15.77 -8.86 3.52
CA LEU A 44 14.66 -7.97 3.90
C LEU A 44 15.05 -7.02 5.03
N ALA A 45 15.87 -7.48 5.99
CA ALA A 45 16.37 -6.63 7.06
C ALA A 45 17.32 -5.53 6.55
N GLU A 46 18.01 -5.76 5.42
CA GLU A 46 18.83 -4.73 4.77
C GLU A 46 17.97 -3.57 4.25
N ILE A 47 16.76 -3.83 3.74
CA ILE A 47 15.84 -2.75 3.33
C ILE A 47 15.42 -1.90 4.53
N GLU A 48 15.15 -2.49 5.69
CA GLU A 48 14.80 -1.72 6.89
C GLU A 48 15.91 -0.76 7.33
N LEU A 49 17.16 -1.17 7.15
CA LEU A 49 18.35 -0.41 7.50
C LEU A 49 18.88 0.47 6.35
N ALA A 50 18.22 0.42 5.19
CA ALA A 50 18.56 1.21 4.02
C ALA A 50 18.38 2.70 4.29
N ILE A 51 18.92 3.53 3.40
CA ILE A 51 18.90 4.98 3.57
C ILE A 51 17.48 5.50 3.39
N ASP A 52 16.98 6.20 4.40
CA ASP A 52 15.70 6.90 4.31
C ASP A 52 15.83 8.10 3.37
N LEU A 53 15.09 8.08 2.26
CA LEU A 53 14.94 9.22 1.36
C LEU A 53 13.77 10.12 1.79
N LEU A 54 12.68 9.50 2.28
CA LEU A 54 11.49 10.18 2.76
C LEU A 54 10.80 9.27 3.78
N VAL A 55 10.31 9.85 4.88
CA VAL A 55 9.57 9.12 5.92
C VAL A 55 8.41 9.99 6.38
N ASP A 56 7.23 9.39 6.47
CA ASP A 56 6.06 9.98 7.12
C ASP A 56 5.38 8.94 8.01
N PRO A 57 5.46 9.07 9.34
CA PRO A 57 4.76 8.18 10.26
C PRO A 57 3.26 8.50 10.35
N MET A 58 2.75 9.50 9.61
CA MET A 58 1.34 9.92 9.68
C MET A 58 0.86 10.36 11.07
N GLU A 59 1.76 10.99 11.83
CA GLU A 59 1.49 11.43 13.21
C GLU A 59 1.30 12.94 13.33
N GLY A 60 0.13 13.35 13.83
CA GLY A 60 -0.23 14.74 14.16
C GLY A 60 -0.45 15.67 12.96
N SER A 61 0.34 15.54 11.90
CA SER A 61 0.24 16.31 10.65
C SER A 61 0.97 15.61 9.52
N PHE A 62 0.53 15.80 8.26
CA PHE A 62 1.28 15.32 7.11
C PHE A 62 2.64 16.02 7.07
N SER A 63 3.73 15.25 7.17
CA SER A 63 5.07 15.80 7.33
C SER A 63 5.83 15.86 6.01
N THR A 64 5.72 14.80 5.22
CA THR A 64 6.34 14.66 3.90
C THR A 64 5.35 14.27 2.81
N PHE A 65 4.08 14.08 3.15
CA PHE A 65 2.96 14.03 2.21
C PHE A 65 2.08 15.28 2.33
N PHE A 66 1.18 15.44 1.37
CA PHE A 66 0.11 16.43 1.41
C PHE A 66 -1.08 15.97 0.57
N ASP A 67 -2.26 16.38 1.01
CA ASP A 67 -3.45 16.38 0.18
C ASP A 67 -3.42 17.63 -0.73
N PRO A 68 -3.37 17.48 -2.07
CA PRO A 68 -3.33 18.60 -3.00
C PRO A 68 -4.62 19.44 -3.00
N GLY A 69 -5.76 18.85 -2.62
CA GLY A 69 -7.06 19.49 -2.73
C GLY A 69 -7.44 19.95 -4.15
N GLY A 70 -8.63 20.54 -4.29
CA GLY A 70 -9.03 21.26 -5.49
C GLY A 70 -9.15 20.37 -6.74
N ALA A 71 -8.17 20.43 -7.65
CA ALA A 71 -8.23 19.73 -8.95
C ALA A 71 -8.06 18.20 -8.86
N LEU A 72 -7.67 17.69 -7.69
CA LEU A 72 -7.52 16.27 -7.36
C LEU A 72 -8.34 15.91 -6.10
N GLU A 73 -9.49 16.59 -5.93
CA GLU A 73 -10.54 16.33 -4.92
C GLU A 73 -10.00 15.86 -3.56
N GLY A 74 -9.55 16.80 -2.72
CA GLY A 74 -8.88 16.48 -1.46
C GLY A 74 -9.82 16.07 -0.34
N GLU A 75 -9.65 14.84 0.15
CA GLU A 75 -10.43 14.24 1.23
C GLU A 75 -9.58 13.43 2.23
N TRP A 76 -8.25 13.57 2.20
CA TRP A 76 -7.37 12.82 3.11
C TRP A 76 -7.30 13.50 4.48
N TRP A 77 -7.52 12.70 5.52
CA TRP A 77 -7.46 13.13 6.92
C TRP A 77 -6.40 12.37 7.70
N LEU A 78 -6.01 12.92 8.86
CA LEU A 78 -5.18 12.25 9.85
C LEU A 78 -5.99 12.02 11.13
N GLY A 79 -5.93 10.81 11.66
CA GLY A 79 -6.66 10.44 12.86
C GLY A 79 -6.33 9.04 13.35
N ASP A 80 -6.79 8.74 14.56
CA ASP A 80 -6.76 7.38 15.11
C ASP A 80 -7.99 6.58 14.63
N SER A 81 -8.02 5.29 14.96
CA SER A 81 -9.12 4.39 14.58
C SER A 81 -10.50 4.86 15.05
N ALA A 82 -10.58 5.45 16.23
CA ALA A 82 -11.84 5.94 16.80
C ALA A 82 -12.37 7.20 16.10
N PHE A 83 -11.48 8.01 15.54
CA PHE A 83 -11.85 9.17 14.74
C PHE A 83 -12.19 8.80 13.30
N ALA A 84 -11.49 7.83 12.73
CA ALA A 84 -11.63 7.44 11.33
C ALA A 84 -12.85 6.56 11.04
N GLU A 85 -13.41 5.86 12.03
CA GLU A 85 -14.48 4.88 11.83
C GLU A 85 -15.87 5.48 11.52
N SER A 86 -16.69 4.67 10.85
CA SER A 86 -18.10 4.89 10.55
C SER A 86 -18.88 3.58 10.74
N ILE A 87 -20.15 3.54 10.33
CA ILE A 87 -21.05 2.42 10.66
C ILE A 87 -20.69 1.13 9.91
N TYR A 88 -20.18 1.22 8.69
CA TYR A 88 -19.81 0.07 7.86
C TYR A 88 -18.30 -0.01 7.59
N LEU A 89 -17.52 1.00 7.97
CA LEU A 89 -16.08 0.98 7.93
C LEU A 89 -15.47 1.20 9.33
N VAL A 90 -14.88 0.15 9.88
CA VAL A 90 -14.09 0.23 11.11
C VAL A 90 -12.63 0.04 10.74
N TYR A 91 -11.80 1.04 11.08
CA TYR A 91 -10.36 0.94 10.92
C TYR A 91 -9.78 0.21 12.13
N PRO A 92 -9.11 -0.95 11.95
CA PRO A 92 -8.38 -1.57 13.04
C PRO A 92 -7.27 -0.64 13.53
N GLU A 93 -6.88 -0.76 14.79
CA GLU A 93 -5.75 -0.02 15.34
C GLU A 93 -4.47 -0.35 14.55
N PRO A 94 -3.69 0.65 14.08
CA PRO A 94 -2.41 0.39 13.44
C PRO A 94 -1.42 -0.25 14.42
N TRP A 95 -0.34 -0.85 13.92
CA TRP A 95 0.57 -1.62 14.77
C TRP A 95 1.34 -0.80 15.81
N ASP A 96 1.49 0.49 15.58
CA ASP A 96 2.12 1.42 16.50
C ASP A 96 1.11 2.04 17.51
N GLY A 97 -0.19 1.82 17.31
CA GLY A 97 -1.28 2.39 18.11
C GLY A 97 -1.48 3.90 17.89
N GLY A 98 -1.05 4.38 16.74
CA GLY A 98 -0.93 5.78 16.37
C GLY A 98 -2.08 6.33 15.52
N GLN A 99 -1.80 7.46 14.89
CA GLN A 99 -2.63 8.05 13.85
C GLN A 99 -2.18 7.58 12.47
N PHE A 100 -3.09 7.59 11.51
CA PHE A 100 -2.81 7.23 10.13
C PHE A 100 -3.51 8.19 9.17
N ALA A 101 -3.06 8.21 7.91
CA ALA A 101 -3.73 8.91 6.83
C ALA A 101 -4.91 8.07 6.34
N PHE A 102 -6.09 8.66 6.20
CA PHE A 102 -7.26 7.93 5.77
C PHE A 102 -8.22 8.75 4.93
N LEU A 103 -9.03 8.02 4.17
CA LEU A 103 -10.22 8.50 3.51
C LEU A 103 -11.35 7.52 3.83
N ASN A 104 -12.45 8.02 4.40
CA ASN A 104 -13.62 7.24 4.75
C ASN A 104 -14.80 7.63 3.86
N ASP A 105 -14.99 6.86 2.79
CA ASP A 105 -16.05 7.07 1.81
C ASP A 105 -17.41 6.55 2.32
N ASP A 106 -17.40 5.57 3.24
CA ASP A 106 -18.62 5.16 3.93
C ASP A 106 -19.28 6.34 4.67
N MET A 107 -18.47 7.23 5.25
CA MET A 107 -18.94 8.44 5.90
C MET A 107 -19.55 9.46 4.93
N ASN A 108 -19.07 9.51 3.68
CA ASN A 108 -19.63 10.36 2.63
C ASN A 108 -21.05 9.88 2.25
N GLY A 109 -21.22 8.55 2.14
CA GLY A 109 -22.51 7.88 1.99
C GLY A 109 -22.98 7.73 0.53
N ASP A 110 -23.98 6.87 0.35
CA ASP A 110 -24.52 6.55 -0.98
C ASP A 110 -25.13 7.77 -1.69
N GLY A 111 -24.71 7.99 -2.93
CA GLY A 111 -25.11 9.14 -3.76
C GLY A 111 -24.40 10.45 -3.42
N ALA A 112 -23.27 10.39 -2.70
CA ALA A 112 -22.33 11.50 -2.58
C ALA A 112 -21.76 11.91 -3.96
N ASP A 113 -21.10 13.06 -3.99
CA ASP A 113 -20.30 13.43 -5.16
C ASP A 113 -19.16 12.41 -5.32
N PRO A 114 -18.73 12.09 -6.55
CA PRO A 114 -17.60 11.20 -6.77
C PRO A 114 -16.35 11.63 -6.00
N THR A 115 -15.62 10.63 -5.53
CA THR A 115 -14.36 10.78 -4.82
C THR A 115 -13.21 10.29 -5.70
N ASP A 116 -12.33 11.21 -6.08
CA ASP A 116 -11.03 10.92 -6.71
C ASP A 116 -9.91 11.66 -5.97
N SER A 117 -9.48 11.09 -4.84
CA SER A 117 -8.61 11.79 -3.89
C SER A 117 -7.19 11.26 -3.87
N TRP A 118 -6.24 12.18 -3.78
CA TRP A 118 -4.80 11.89 -3.87
C TRP A 118 -4.05 12.31 -2.60
N LEU A 119 -3.17 11.45 -2.10
CA LEU A 119 -2.18 11.77 -1.08
C LEU A 119 -0.80 11.73 -1.71
N ILE A 120 -0.15 12.88 -1.86
CA ILE A 120 1.05 13.04 -2.69
C ILE A 120 2.27 13.34 -1.82
N SER A 121 3.39 12.67 -2.08
CA SER A 121 4.65 12.94 -1.41
C SER A 121 5.25 14.28 -1.84
N ASN A 122 6.08 14.86 -0.98
CA ASN A 122 7.08 15.83 -1.37
C ASN A 122 8.05 15.20 -2.40
N GLU A 123 8.82 16.05 -3.08
CA GLU A 123 9.84 15.59 -4.01
C GLU A 123 10.92 14.76 -3.30
N VAL A 124 11.22 13.60 -3.87
CA VAL A 124 12.23 12.66 -3.38
C VAL A 124 13.45 12.71 -4.29
N ILE A 125 14.64 12.79 -3.72
CA ILE A 125 15.92 12.84 -4.45
C ILE A 125 16.75 11.61 -4.08
N PRO A 126 16.88 10.61 -4.96
CA PRO A 126 17.74 9.45 -4.72
C PRO A 126 19.23 9.85 -4.82
N TYR A 127 20.09 9.15 -4.08
CA TYR A 127 21.55 9.27 -4.16
C TYR A 127 22.12 8.59 -5.41
N GLY A 128 21.37 7.68 -6.04
CA GLY A 128 21.77 6.95 -7.24
C GLY A 128 22.77 5.83 -6.96
N ILE A 129 22.69 5.23 -5.77
CA ILE A 129 23.62 4.20 -5.29
C ILE A 129 23.02 2.80 -5.28
N GLY A 130 21.70 2.69 -5.41
CA GLY A 130 20.99 1.42 -5.36
C GLY A 130 19.53 1.52 -5.74
N PRO A 131 18.79 0.42 -5.60
CA PRO A 131 17.36 0.38 -5.86
C PRO A 131 16.57 1.16 -4.82
N VAL A 132 15.44 1.71 -5.24
CA VAL A 132 14.53 2.52 -4.42
C VAL A 132 13.25 1.73 -4.14
N PHE A 133 12.81 1.76 -2.89
CA PHE A 133 11.65 1.02 -2.40
C PHE A 133 10.65 1.94 -1.71
N LEU A 134 9.37 1.64 -1.89
CA LEU A 134 8.28 2.14 -1.05
C LEU A 134 7.91 1.07 -0.05
N LEU A 135 7.82 1.45 1.22
CA LEU A 135 7.23 0.67 2.29
C LEU A 135 6.08 1.48 2.87
N ALA A 136 4.96 0.84 3.12
CA ALA A 136 3.81 1.46 3.77
C ALA A 136 2.95 0.40 4.44
N ASP A 137 2.32 0.77 5.53
CA ASP A 137 1.17 0.05 6.06
C ASP A 137 -0.08 0.52 5.34
N ILE A 138 -0.87 -0.43 4.87
CA ILE A 138 -2.07 -0.16 4.08
C ILE A 138 -3.24 -0.93 4.70
N PHE A 139 -4.36 -0.25 4.78
CA PHE A 139 -5.67 -0.82 5.07
C PHE A 139 -6.61 -0.45 3.93
N PHE A 140 -7.00 -1.43 3.12
CA PHE A 140 -7.92 -1.26 2.00
C PHE A 140 -8.77 -2.53 1.84
N PRO A 141 -9.95 -2.59 2.50
CA PRO A 141 -10.77 -3.79 2.54
C PRO A 141 -11.24 -4.27 1.17
N ASN A 142 -11.72 -3.37 0.32
CA ASN A 142 -12.17 -3.60 -1.06
C ASN A 142 -12.93 -4.94 -1.29
N PRO A 143 -13.98 -5.24 -0.50
CA PRO A 143 -14.64 -6.56 -0.54
C PRO A 143 -15.42 -6.80 -1.84
N ASP A 144 -15.83 -5.74 -2.54
CA ASP A 144 -16.52 -5.78 -3.82
C ASP A 144 -15.57 -5.64 -5.01
N GLY A 145 -14.26 -5.53 -4.77
CA GLY A 145 -13.22 -5.49 -5.81
C GLY A 145 -13.09 -4.13 -6.50
N ILE A 146 -12.13 -4.05 -7.41
CA ILE A 146 -11.78 -2.84 -8.17
C ILE A 146 -12.90 -2.34 -9.09
N CYS A 147 -12.89 -1.07 -9.47
CA CYS A 147 -13.86 -0.41 -10.34
C CYS A 147 -14.07 -1.14 -11.68
N ALA A 148 -13.01 -1.74 -12.22
CA ALA A 148 -13.08 -2.50 -13.46
C ALA A 148 -14.04 -3.70 -13.40
N THR A 149 -14.41 -4.18 -12.21
CA THR A 149 -15.41 -5.23 -12.02
C THR A 149 -16.84 -4.74 -12.28
N GLY A 150 -17.10 -3.45 -12.10
CA GLY A 150 -18.43 -2.85 -12.24
C GLY A 150 -19.42 -3.25 -11.14
N ASN A 151 -18.92 -3.67 -9.98
CA ASN A 151 -19.75 -3.97 -8.82
C ASN A 151 -20.32 -2.68 -8.20
N LEU A 152 -21.38 -2.83 -7.41
CA LEU A 152 -22.14 -1.68 -6.90
C LEU A 152 -21.36 -0.86 -5.86
N TYR A 153 -20.46 -1.51 -5.13
CA TYR A 153 -19.65 -0.91 -4.06
C TYR A 153 -18.15 -1.11 -4.32
N SER A 154 -17.77 -1.24 -5.59
CA SER A 154 -16.36 -1.25 -5.95
C SER A 154 -15.75 0.11 -5.70
N ASP A 155 -14.49 0.10 -5.29
CA ASP A 155 -13.59 1.24 -5.17
C ASP A 155 -12.18 0.81 -5.64
N ASP A 156 -11.34 1.77 -6.05
CA ASP A 156 -9.95 1.53 -6.43
C ASP A 156 -9.01 2.20 -5.42
N GLY A 157 -8.01 1.43 -4.98
CA GLY A 157 -6.80 1.93 -4.35
C GLY A 157 -5.65 1.83 -5.34
N LEU A 158 -4.96 2.95 -5.60
CA LEU A 158 -3.83 2.97 -6.53
C LEU A 158 -2.59 3.59 -5.88
N ILE A 159 -1.42 3.08 -6.27
CA ILE A 159 -0.12 3.64 -5.95
C ILE A 159 0.51 4.13 -7.24
N HIS A 160 1.00 5.37 -7.23
CA HIS A 160 1.58 6.01 -8.40
C HIS A 160 2.98 6.54 -8.14
N VAL A 161 3.73 6.69 -9.23
CA VAL A 161 5.02 7.38 -9.27
C VAL A 161 5.02 8.42 -10.39
N SER A 162 5.56 9.60 -10.12
CA SER A 162 5.81 10.63 -11.12
C SER A 162 7.29 11.03 -11.12
N THR A 163 7.88 11.18 -12.31
CA THR A 163 9.26 11.66 -12.51
C THR A 163 9.32 13.05 -13.16
N ASP A 164 8.16 13.70 -13.32
CA ASP A 164 8.00 14.98 -14.01
C ASP A 164 7.16 15.99 -13.19
N ASP A 165 7.40 15.97 -11.87
CA ASP A 165 6.76 16.87 -10.88
C ASP A 165 5.23 16.78 -10.87
N GLY A 166 4.68 15.58 -11.06
CA GLY A 166 3.25 15.31 -11.02
C GLY A 166 2.50 15.66 -12.31
N THR A 167 3.21 15.88 -13.42
CA THR A 167 2.59 16.13 -14.73
C THR A 167 2.01 14.83 -15.31
N THR A 168 2.73 13.72 -15.17
CA THR A 168 2.29 12.38 -15.51
C THR A 168 2.59 11.40 -14.37
N TRP A 169 1.73 10.38 -14.24
CA TRP A 169 1.78 9.38 -13.18
C TRP A 169 1.78 7.98 -13.79
N ALA A 170 2.77 7.18 -13.43
CA ALA A 170 2.84 5.76 -13.72
C ALA A 170 2.24 4.97 -12.56
N VAL A 171 1.35 4.02 -12.86
CA VAL A 171 0.73 3.13 -11.88
C VAL A 171 1.74 2.07 -11.44
N VAL A 172 2.03 2.01 -10.14
CA VAL A 172 2.84 0.97 -9.50
C VAL A 172 1.98 -0.25 -9.17
N ASP A 173 0.84 -0.01 -8.53
CA ASP A 173 -0.15 -1.04 -8.19
C ASP A 173 -1.56 -0.43 -8.23
N SER A 174 -2.54 -1.22 -8.62
CA SER A 174 -3.96 -0.86 -8.69
C SER A 174 -4.89 -2.04 -8.40
N VAL A 175 -4.36 -3.14 -7.86
CA VAL A 175 -5.12 -4.38 -7.62
C VAL A 175 -4.91 -4.95 -6.23
N PHE A 176 -4.19 -4.24 -5.36
CA PHE A 176 -4.04 -4.63 -3.96
C PHE A 176 -5.37 -4.52 -3.20
N SER A 177 -5.55 -5.41 -2.24
CA SER A 177 -6.60 -5.36 -1.21
C SER A 177 -6.02 -6.04 0.02
N THR A 178 -6.31 -5.48 1.19
CA THR A 178 -5.74 -5.97 2.46
C THR A 178 -6.75 -6.78 3.26
N GLY A 179 -8.00 -6.85 2.79
CA GLY A 179 -9.13 -7.27 3.60
C GLY A 179 -9.31 -6.37 4.82
N TRP A 180 -9.94 -6.89 5.87
CA TRP A 180 -10.27 -6.11 7.07
C TRP A 180 -9.09 -5.97 8.06
N ASN A 181 -7.85 -5.97 7.58
CA ASN A 181 -6.65 -5.89 8.40
C ASN A 181 -5.59 -4.98 7.75
N TRP A 182 -4.75 -4.39 8.58
CA TRP A 182 -3.53 -3.72 8.13
C TRP A 182 -2.54 -4.73 7.53
N GLN A 183 -1.89 -4.33 6.45
CA GLN A 183 -0.83 -5.10 5.80
C GLN A 183 0.33 -4.18 5.43
N ARG A 184 1.56 -4.64 5.65
CA ARG A 184 2.77 -3.90 5.29
C ARG A 184 3.23 -4.32 3.90
N TYR A 185 3.18 -3.39 2.96
CA TYR A 185 3.61 -3.60 1.58
C TYR A 185 5.06 -3.14 1.35
N MET A 186 5.69 -3.73 0.34
CA MET A 186 7.00 -3.32 -0.17
C MET A 186 6.99 -3.31 -1.70
N TYR A 187 7.19 -2.15 -2.30
CA TYR A 187 7.23 -2.00 -3.75
C TYR A 187 8.62 -1.56 -4.22
N ASN A 188 9.15 -2.21 -5.25
CA ASN A 188 10.35 -1.73 -5.94
C ASN A 188 9.96 -0.62 -6.91
N LEU A 189 10.37 0.62 -6.62
CA LEU A 189 10.07 1.79 -7.45
C LEU A 189 11.07 1.97 -8.60
N SER A 190 12.24 1.33 -8.51
CA SER A 190 13.35 1.50 -9.47
C SER A 190 12.94 1.35 -10.95
N PRO A 191 12.10 0.36 -11.34
CA PRO A 191 11.64 0.21 -12.72
C PRO A 191 10.79 1.39 -13.23
N TYR A 192 10.13 2.13 -12.33
CA TYR A 192 9.25 3.24 -12.66
C TYR A 192 9.99 4.57 -12.70
N ILE A 193 11.03 4.74 -11.87
CA ILE A 193 11.80 5.98 -11.80
C ILE A 193 13.00 6.01 -12.77
N GLY A 194 13.58 4.85 -13.10
CA GLY A 194 14.79 4.77 -13.91
C GLY A 194 15.93 5.65 -13.36
N ASP A 195 16.54 6.45 -14.23
CA ASP A 195 17.63 7.39 -13.87
C ASP A 195 17.11 8.80 -13.51
N ALA A 196 15.83 8.94 -13.14
CA ALA A 196 15.25 10.24 -12.80
C ALA A 196 16.00 10.88 -11.62
N ALA A 197 16.28 12.19 -11.74
CA ALA A 197 16.99 12.95 -10.69
C ALA A 197 16.12 13.18 -9.44
N SER A 198 14.80 13.14 -9.61
CA SER A 198 13.82 13.21 -8.54
C SER A 198 12.52 12.55 -8.98
N PHE A 199 11.68 12.21 -8.00
CA PHE A 199 10.36 11.64 -8.23
C PHE A 199 9.39 11.97 -7.09
N LYS A 200 8.11 11.66 -7.28
CA LYS A 200 7.06 11.68 -6.26
C LYS A 200 6.33 10.34 -6.24
N VAL A 201 5.78 9.99 -5.09
CA VAL A 201 4.86 8.87 -4.90
C VAL A 201 3.50 9.43 -4.53
N ALA A 202 2.43 8.76 -4.96
CA ALA A 202 1.09 9.09 -4.51
C ALA A 202 0.24 7.85 -4.23
N PHE A 203 -0.69 8.00 -3.28
CA PHE A 203 -1.78 7.07 -3.05
C PHE A 203 -3.06 7.73 -3.55
N GLN A 204 -3.84 7.01 -4.34
CA GLN A 204 -5.12 7.49 -4.86
C GLN A 204 -6.22 6.56 -4.39
N TYR A 205 -7.32 7.15 -3.93
CA TYR A 205 -8.60 6.46 -3.74
C TYR A 205 -9.57 6.96 -4.80
N HIS A 206 -10.27 6.03 -5.46
CA HIS A 206 -11.29 6.35 -6.46
C HIS A 206 -12.54 5.50 -6.26
N ASP A 207 -13.68 6.14 -6.01
CA ASP A 207 -14.97 5.48 -5.75
C ASP A 207 -15.73 5.08 -7.03
N CYS A 208 -15.03 4.85 -8.14
CA CYS A 208 -15.62 4.47 -9.42
C CYS A 208 -16.65 5.45 -10.00
N ASN A 209 -16.50 6.75 -9.72
CA ASN A 209 -17.38 7.84 -10.17
C ASN A 209 -18.68 7.95 -9.35
N GLY A 210 -18.57 7.84 -8.03
CA GLY A 210 -19.68 8.05 -7.09
C GLY A 210 -20.38 6.78 -6.64
N ASN A 211 -19.71 5.61 -6.71
CA ASN A 211 -20.18 4.49 -5.91
C ASN A 211 -19.99 4.85 -4.43
N TRP A 212 -20.82 4.27 -3.59
CA TRP A 212 -20.46 4.14 -2.18
C TRP A 212 -19.37 3.08 -2.08
N GLY A 213 -18.16 3.47 -1.71
CA GLY A 213 -17.08 2.57 -1.32
C GLY A 213 -16.89 2.56 0.20
N TYR A 214 -15.86 1.85 0.64
CA TYR A 214 -15.51 1.85 2.06
C TYR A 214 -14.55 3.01 2.33
N GLY A 215 -13.36 2.94 1.75
CA GLY A 215 -12.27 3.83 2.07
C GLY A 215 -10.93 3.12 2.18
N ILE A 216 -9.89 3.91 2.47
CA ILE A 216 -8.51 3.47 2.55
C ILE A 216 -7.81 4.12 3.76
N GLY A 217 -6.83 3.42 4.32
CA GLY A 217 -5.89 3.92 5.32
C GLY A 217 -4.46 3.63 4.89
N VAL A 218 -3.55 4.57 5.12
CA VAL A 218 -2.12 4.43 4.86
C VAL A 218 -1.34 4.99 6.05
N ASP A 219 -0.32 4.26 6.47
CA ASP A 219 0.48 4.57 7.65
C ASP A 219 1.95 4.18 7.45
N ASP A 220 2.83 4.69 8.30
CA ASP A 220 4.23 4.29 8.42
C ASP A 220 4.98 4.30 7.07
N ILE A 221 4.76 5.37 6.28
CA ILE A 221 5.27 5.45 4.90
C ILE A 221 6.76 5.76 4.90
N MET A 222 7.53 4.93 4.20
CA MET A 222 8.96 5.10 4.02
C MET A 222 9.34 4.90 2.55
N ILE A 223 10.13 5.81 2.02
CA ILE A 223 10.83 5.63 0.75
C ILE A 223 12.31 5.46 1.09
N LYS A 224 12.85 4.30 0.74
CA LYS A 224 14.22 3.91 1.09
C LYS A 224 15.06 3.63 -0.15
N GLU A 225 16.33 3.96 -0.09
CA GLU A 225 17.32 3.58 -1.10
C GLU A 225 18.30 2.56 -0.51
N GLY A 226 18.28 1.39 -1.11
CA GLY A 226 19.20 0.31 -0.78
C GLY A 226 20.58 0.48 -1.41
N ASP A 227 21.30 -0.63 -1.47
CA ASP A 227 22.58 -0.75 -2.16
C ASP A 227 22.60 -2.00 -3.04
N GLN A 228 23.79 -2.41 -3.49
CA GLN A 228 23.98 -3.61 -4.33
C GLN A 228 23.59 -4.94 -3.65
N PHE A 229 23.38 -4.96 -2.34
CA PHE A 229 22.93 -6.13 -1.59
C PHE A 229 21.42 -6.09 -1.31
N THR A 230 20.78 -4.97 -1.58
CA THR A 230 19.34 -4.81 -1.40
C THR A 230 18.58 -5.28 -2.63
N TRP A 231 18.27 -6.58 -2.71
CA TRP A 231 17.74 -7.20 -3.94
C TRP A 231 16.38 -7.90 -3.80
N LEU A 232 15.91 -8.13 -2.57
CA LEU A 232 14.69 -8.90 -2.32
C LEU A 232 13.59 -8.02 -1.75
N THR A 233 12.47 -7.89 -2.46
CA THR A 233 11.21 -7.38 -1.93
C THR A 233 10.22 -8.52 -1.71
N VAL A 234 9.39 -8.39 -0.69
CA VAL A 234 8.25 -9.29 -0.45
C VAL A 234 7.06 -8.42 -0.10
N SER A 235 5.92 -8.67 -0.72
CA SER A 235 4.70 -7.92 -0.47
C SER A 235 3.47 -8.81 -0.63
N PRO A 236 2.50 -8.74 0.28
CA PRO A 236 2.57 -8.10 1.60
C PRO A 236 3.56 -8.86 2.53
N ARG A 237 4.42 -8.14 3.26
CA ARG A 237 5.48 -8.76 4.09
C ARG A 237 5.04 -9.11 5.51
N LYS A 238 4.06 -8.36 6.03
CA LYS A 238 3.52 -8.46 7.38
C LYS A 238 2.03 -8.19 7.30
N GLY A 239 1.23 -8.90 8.07
CA GLY A 239 -0.22 -8.75 8.04
C GLY A 239 -0.92 -9.81 8.88
N THR A 240 -2.20 -10.00 8.57
CA THR A 240 -3.03 -11.05 9.17
C THR A 240 -3.47 -12.00 8.06
N THR A 241 -3.27 -13.31 8.26
CA THR A 241 -3.93 -14.36 7.47
C THR A 241 -5.30 -14.66 8.11
N PRO A 242 -6.42 -14.28 7.49
CA PRO A 242 -7.76 -14.55 8.01
C PRO A 242 -8.05 -16.04 8.13
N SER A 243 -8.94 -16.41 9.05
CA SER A 243 -9.44 -17.76 9.22
C SER A 243 -10.15 -18.29 7.96
N ALA A 244 -10.19 -19.61 7.83
CA ALA A 244 -10.71 -20.29 6.65
C ALA A 244 -12.14 -19.85 6.28
N GLY A 245 -12.34 -19.48 5.01
CA GLY A 245 -13.64 -19.04 4.50
C GLY A 245 -13.99 -17.58 4.81
N SER A 246 -13.08 -16.82 5.42
CA SER A 246 -13.18 -15.35 5.48
C SER A 246 -12.85 -14.72 4.12
N TYR A 247 -13.23 -13.46 3.93
CA TYR A 247 -12.71 -12.68 2.79
C TYR A 247 -11.18 -12.59 2.90
N ASN A 248 -10.48 -12.87 1.80
CA ASN A 248 -9.01 -12.94 1.72
C ASN A 248 -8.37 -14.01 2.66
N ASP A 249 -8.91 -15.24 2.73
CA ASP A 249 -8.33 -16.37 3.49
C ASP A 249 -6.99 -16.92 2.93
N SER A 250 -6.43 -16.21 1.95
CA SER A 250 -5.11 -16.38 1.39
C SER A 250 -4.36 -15.05 1.32
N ILE A 251 -3.09 -15.06 1.70
CA ILE A 251 -2.11 -14.02 1.36
C ILE A 251 -1.28 -14.45 0.17
#